data_AF-A0A2E1SN79-F1
#
_entry.id   AF-A0A2E1SN79-F1
#
_cell.length_a   1.000
_cell.length_b   1.000
_cell.length_c   1.000
_cell.angle_alpha   90.00
_cell.angle_beta   90.00
_cell.angle_gamma   90.00
#
_symmetry.space_group_name_H-M   'P 1'
#
loop_
_entity.id
_entity.type
_entity.pdbx_description
1 polymer ?
#
loop_
_entity_poly.entity_id
_entity_poly.type
_entity_poly.pdbx_seq_one_letter_code
_entity_poly.pdbx_strand_id
1 'polypeptide(L)'
;MADDALSEAWEKAAKDITKGKNEGALQTLRAADPQASDPMTARLVGEATWNIAKANDSKSDYRKAAMFLREASKNNPKDKKTSSLYNKLLNEMQEKRISETFIPRLFNNGGPTLAGMGAIFGIFIVVLAILSGANTSESPNNSNVVMEITWTDTNNVDHTGKIWIEFYDDETPMHAESFRANAEADRYDGTIFHRIVDGFMIQGGDFENGDGTGAHAGEFFGYCANSQPSPFSESDVCQNDMTNWVIPAEFGQTHEPGTIAAARSSSENSAGGQFYLVDSDGAYNLDGSYTAFGKAYRGEIDGMSTSGVEVIDAISEVGCGASQTVCTDSNKLSTFPVTVESVELIDPEEPWYKFW
;
A
#
# COMPACT_ATOMS: atom_id res chain seq x y z
N MET A 1 0.48 -4.33 37.47
CA MET A 1 0.30 -5.58 36.68
C MET A 1 0.52 -5.32 35.20
N ALA A 2 -0.23 -4.41 34.54
CA ALA A 2 0.03 -4.05 33.14
C ALA A 2 1.32 -3.21 32.96
N ASP A 3 1.52 -2.18 33.80
CA ASP A 3 2.74 -1.33 33.77
C ASP A 3 4.03 -2.12 34.05
N ASP A 4 3.95 -3.15 34.90
CA ASP A 4 5.10 -3.99 35.25
C ASP A 4 5.57 -4.82 34.04
N ALA A 5 4.63 -5.43 33.31
CA ALA A 5 4.91 -6.22 32.11
C ALA A 5 5.51 -5.38 30.97
N LEU A 6 5.03 -4.14 30.80
CA LEU A 6 5.54 -3.21 29.80
C LEU A 6 6.97 -2.76 30.14
N SER A 7 7.24 -2.48 31.42
CA SER A 7 8.59 -2.13 31.88
C SER A 7 9.60 -3.26 31.68
N GLU A 8 9.22 -4.51 31.95
CA GLU A 8 10.05 -5.69 31.71
C GLU A 8 10.35 -5.89 30.22
N ALA A 9 9.36 -5.65 29.35
CA ALA A 9 9.52 -5.71 27.90
C ALA A 9 10.51 -4.65 27.40
N TRP A 10 10.44 -3.42 27.91
CA TRP A 10 11.39 -2.36 27.58
C TRP A 10 12.82 -2.69 28.00
N GLU A 11 13.01 -3.23 29.21
CA GLU A 11 14.34 -3.63 29.68
C GLU A 11 14.95 -4.74 28.82
N LYS A 12 14.13 -5.75 28.49
CA LYS A 12 14.54 -6.85 27.62
C LYS A 12 14.88 -6.36 26.22
N ALA A 13 14.00 -5.55 25.61
CA ALA A 13 14.21 -5.01 24.28
C ALA A 13 15.45 -4.10 24.20
N ALA A 14 15.65 -3.20 25.17
CA ALA A 14 16.84 -2.38 25.23
C ALA A 14 18.12 -3.23 25.33
N LYS A 15 18.10 -4.31 26.12
CA LYS A 15 19.22 -5.26 26.21
C LYS A 15 19.47 -5.98 24.88
N ASP A 16 18.42 -6.37 24.17
CA ASP A 16 18.56 -7.06 22.88
C ASP A 16 19.07 -6.12 21.78
N ILE A 17 18.62 -4.87 21.75
CA ILE A 17 19.16 -3.82 20.86
C ILE A 17 20.66 -3.63 21.08
N THR A 18 21.12 -3.53 22.34
CA THR A 18 22.56 -3.39 22.64
C THR A 18 23.40 -4.60 22.22
N LYS A 19 22.77 -5.77 22.07
CA LYS A 19 23.41 -7.00 21.59
C LYS A 19 23.29 -7.18 20.07
N GLY A 20 22.70 -6.23 19.35
CA GLY A 20 22.43 -6.30 17.92
C GLY A 20 21.28 -7.24 17.53
N LYS A 21 20.47 -7.71 18.49
CA LYS A 21 19.31 -8.58 18.24
C LYS A 21 18.06 -7.74 17.99
N ASN A 22 18.08 -6.94 16.94
CA ASN A 22 17.04 -5.93 16.69
C ASN A 22 15.68 -6.58 16.40
N GLU A 23 15.63 -7.66 15.63
CA GLU A 23 14.37 -8.36 15.33
C GLU A 23 13.74 -8.96 16.58
N GLY A 24 14.56 -9.56 17.47
CA GLY A 24 14.10 -10.11 18.75
C GLY A 24 13.62 -9.03 19.73
N ALA A 25 14.26 -7.85 19.69
CA ALA A 25 13.79 -6.68 20.44
C ALA A 25 12.44 -6.20 19.93
N LEU A 26 12.26 -6.10 18.61
CA LEU A 26 10.99 -5.71 18.01
C LEU A 26 9.88 -6.71 18.30
N GLN A 27 10.15 -8.03 18.25
CA GLN A 27 9.18 -9.06 18.66
C GLN A 27 8.76 -8.90 20.13
N THR A 28 9.71 -8.57 21.01
CA THR A 28 9.42 -8.36 22.43
C THR A 28 8.57 -7.11 22.66
N LEU A 29 8.85 -6.01 21.95
CA LEU A 29 8.08 -4.77 22.03
C LEU A 29 6.67 -4.95 21.49
N ARG A 30 6.53 -5.60 20.33
CA ARG A 30 5.24 -5.92 19.72
C ARG A 30 4.35 -6.75 20.61
N ALA A 31 4.91 -7.70 21.36
CA ALA A 31 4.13 -8.52 22.28
C ALA A 31 3.59 -7.72 23.48
N ALA A 32 4.23 -6.61 23.85
CA ALA A 32 3.89 -5.81 25.03
C ALA A 32 3.05 -4.56 24.70
N ASP A 33 3.35 -3.89 23.58
CA ASP A 33 2.65 -2.71 23.08
C ASP A 33 2.64 -2.78 21.54
N PRO A 34 1.70 -3.55 20.94
CA PRO A 34 1.68 -3.86 19.51
C PRO A 34 1.52 -2.66 18.56
N GLN A 35 1.21 -1.49 19.12
CA GLN A 35 0.92 -0.25 18.41
C GLN A 35 2.05 0.77 18.56
N ALA A 36 3.10 0.44 19.34
CA ALA A 36 4.08 1.37 19.86
C ALA A 36 3.45 2.67 20.40
N SER A 37 2.31 2.54 21.08
CA SER A 37 1.50 3.67 21.56
C SER A 37 2.21 4.44 22.68
N ASP A 38 3.03 3.76 23.46
CA ASP A 38 3.86 4.39 24.48
C ASP A 38 5.12 5.04 23.85
N PRO A 39 5.46 6.30 24.21
CA PRO A 39 6.63 6.99 23.68
C PRO A 39 7.96 6.23 23.88
N MET A 40 8.09 5.44 24.94
CA MET A 40 9.26 4.60 25.19
C MET A 40 9.30 3.39 24.24
N THR A 41 8.15 2.77 23.97
CA THR A 41 8.04 1.69 22.97
C THR A 41 8.42 2.23 21.59
N ALA A 42 7.80 3.34 21.15
CA ALA A 42 8.11 3.97 19.87
C ALA A 42 9.59 4.35 19.75
N ARG A 43 10.21 4.85 20.83
CA ARG A 43 11.65 5.13 20.85
C ARG A 43 12.49 3.88 20.61
N LEU A 44 12.18 2.77 21.30
CA LEU A 44 12.93 1.51 21.18
C LEU A 44 12.71 0.83 19.82
N VAL A 45 11.48 0.89 19.28
CA VAL A 45 11.16 0.43 17.92
C VAL A 45 11.96 1.24 16.90
N GLY A 46 11.92 2.57 16.99
CA GLY A 46 12.70 3.44 16.10
C GLY A 46 14.21 3.16 16.15
N GLU A 47 14.76 2.89 17.34
CA GLU A 47 16.18 2.53 17.52
C GLU A 47 16.53 1.19 16.87
N ALA A 48 15.71 0.16 17.09
CA ALA A 48 15.91 -1.17 16.50
C ALA A 48 15.76 -1.16 14.98
N THR A 49 14.73 -0.49 14.46
CA THR A 49 14.47 -0.33 13.03
C THR A 49 15.59 0.44 12.34
N TRP A 50 16.13 1.49 12.97
CA TRP A 50 17.30 2.18 12.43
C TRP A 50 18.53 1.27 12.34
N ASN A 51 18.74 0.40 13.33
CA ASN A 51 19.84 -0.56 13.26
C ASN A 51 19.67 -1.59 12.14
N ILE A 52 18.44 -2.03 11.88
CA ILE A 52 18.11 -2.90 10.74
C ILE A 52 18.33 -2.15 9.42
N ALA A 53 17.88 -0.89 9.33
CA ALA A 53 18.09 -0.04 8.17
C ALA A 53 19.58 0.14 7.83
N LYS A 54 20.44 0.24 8.86
CA LYS A 54 21.90 0.29 8.70
C LYS A 54 22.48 -1.03 8.19
N ALA A 55 21.97 -2.15 8.66
CA ALA A 55 22.44 -3.48 8.24
C ALA A 55 22.06 -3.78 6.78
N ASN A 56 20.85 -3.37 6.36
CA ASN A 56 20.27 -3.72 5.07
C ASN A 56 20.36 -2.61 4.01
N ASP A 57 20.89 -1.44 4.37
CA ASP A 57 20.90 -0.21 3.54
C ASP A 57 19.51 0.17 2.96
N SER A 58 18.46 -0.11 3.73
CA SER A 58 17.06 0.02 3.31
C SER A 58 16.52 1.43 3.53
N LYS A 59 16.30 2.18 2.44
CA LYS A 59 15.76 3.56 2.50
C LYS A 59 14.38 3.63 3.15
N SER A 60 13.53 2.61 2.91
CA SER A 60 12.21 2.52 3.55
C SER A 60 12.39 2.38 5.07
N ASP A 61 13.28 1.50 5.54
CA ASP A 61 13.51 1.32 6.99
C ASP A 61 14.10 2.56 7.68
N TYR A 62 14.91 3.37 6.98
CA TYR A 62 15.33 4.68 7.51
C TYR A 62 14.13 5.61 7.74
N ARG A 63 13.19 5.67 6.80
CA ARG A 63 11.96 6.48 6.94
C ARG A 63 11.07 5.94 8.07
N LYS A 64 10.95 4.61 8.17
CA LYS A 64 10.22 3.94 9.25
C LYS A 64 10.81 4.29 10.62
N ALA A 65 12.12 4.23 10.77
CA ALA A 65 12.80 4.62 12.00
C ALA A 65 12.57 6.10 12.34
N ALA A 66 12.62 6.99 11.35
CA ALA A 66 12.43 8.42 11.53
C ALA A 66 11.02 8.75 12.01
N MET A 67 10.02 8.08 11.44
CA MET A 67 8.62 8.20 11.84
C MET A 67 8.42 7.84 13.32
N PHE A 68 8.89 6.67 13.78
CA PHE A 68 8.74 6.26 15.19
C PHE A 68 9.46 7.21 16.16
N LEU A 69 10.68 7.64 15.82
CA LEU A 69 11.44 8.58 16.66
C LEU A 69 10.83 9.99 16.69
N ARG A 70 10.24 10.43 15.58
CA ARG A 70 9.48 11.69 15.49
C ARG A 70 8.26 11.64 16.41
N GLU A 71 7.48 10.57 16.34
CA GLU A 71 6.27 10.41 17.15
C GLU A 71 6.60 10.27 18.64
N ALA A 72 7.62 9.49 18.98
CA ALA A 72 8.15 9.40 20.34
C ALA A 72 8.61 10.78 20.87
N SER A 73 9.28 11.59 20.04
CA SER A 73 9.75 12.92 20.43
C SER A 73 8.61 13.92 20.57
N LYS A 74 7.54 13.78 19.78
CA LYS A 74 6.33 14.61 19.85
C LYS A 74 5.52 14.30 21.11
N ASN A 75 5.36 13.02 21.43
CA ASN A 75 4.54 12.57 22.56
C ASN A 75 5.29 12.62 23.90
N ASN A 76 6.63 12.65 23.89
CA ASN A 76 7.44 12.92 25.07
C ASN A 76 8.58 13.92 24.78
N PRO A 77 8.30 15.22 24.65
CA PRO A 77 9.28 16.24 24.26
C PRO A 77 10.36 16.50 25.32
N LYS A 78 10.18 15.99 26.54
CA LYS A 78 11.17 16.10 27.62
C LYS A 78 12.24 15.00 27.55
N ASP A 79 12.02 13.94 26.79
CA ASP A 79 13.01 12.87 26.63
C ASP A 79 14.14 13.29 25.68
N LYS A 80 15.22 13.78 26.27
CA LYS A 80 16.44 14.15 25.56
C LYS A 80 17.08 12.97 24.81
N LYS A 81 16.85 11.71 25.24
CA LYS A 81 17.41 10.54 24.54
C LYS A 81 16.73 10.38 23.19
N THR A 82 15.40 10.46 23.14
CA THR A 82 14.63 10.39 21.88
C THR A 82 15.05 11.49 20.91
N SER A 83 15.04 12.76 21.34
CA SER A 83 15.40 13.85 20.43
C SER A 83 16.86 13.76 19.96
N SER A 84 17.78 13.31 20.80
CA SER A 84 19.17 13.05 20.41
C SER A 84 19.28 11.92 19.39
N LEU A 85 18.55 10.82 19.60
CA LEU A 85 18.52 9.67 18.70
C LEU A 85 17.92 10.05 17.35
N TYR A 86 16.79 10.77 17.36
CA TYR A 86 16.12 11.26 16.16
C TYR A 86 17.05 12.16 15.34
N ASN A 87 17.66 13.18 15.96
CA ASN A 87 18.60 14.07 15.27
C ASN A 87 19.81 13.33 14.65
N LYS A 88 20.32 12.27 15.30
CA LYS A 88 21.40 11.46 14.72
C LYS A 88 20.94 10.71 13.47
N LEU A 89 19.74 10.13 13.52
CA LEU A 89 19.13 9.50 12.37
C LEU A 89 18.94 10.50 11.23
N LEU A 90 18.47 11.73 11.49
CA LEU A 90 18.31 12.76 10.46
C LEU A 90 19.61 13.13 9.77
N ASN A 91 20.69 13.25 10.54
CA ASN A 91 22.01 13.54 9.99
C ASN A 91 22.48 12.40 9.07
N GLU A 92 22.29 11.14 9.48
CA GLU A 92 22.65 9.98 8.67
C GLU A 92 21.78 9.87 7.41
N MET A 93 20.48 10.13 7.52
CA MET A 93 19.57 10.20 6.38
C MET A 93 20.00 11.30 5.40
N GLN A 94 20.38 12.47 5.89
CA GLN A 94 20.89 13.56 5.06
C GLN A 94 22.18 13.16 4.33
N GLU A 95 23.13 12.49 5.00
CA GLU A 95 24.35 11.97 4.38
C GLU A 95 24.04 10.96 3.28
N LYS A 96 23.06 10.08 3.50
CA LYS A 96 22.58 9.07 2.54
C LYS A 96 21.62 9.61 1.48
N ARG A 97 21.30 10.91 1.50
CA ARG A 97 20.30 11.56 0.62
C ARG A 97 18.91 10.91 0.72
N ILE A 98 18.54 10.46 1.90
CA ILE A 98 17.23 9.94 2.24
C ILE A 98 16.43 11.09 2.84
N SER A 99 15.32 11.46 2.21
CA SER A 99 14.40 12.44 2.76
C SER A 99 13.46 11.78 3.76
N GLU A 100 13.10 12.49 4.84
CA GLU A 100 12.04 12.08 5.76
C GLU A 100 10.64 12.13 5.12
N THR A 101 10.48 12.98 4.11
CA THR A 101 9.24 13.22 3.36
C THR A 101 9.56 13.35 1.87
N PHE A 102 8.71 12.84 0.98
CA PHE A 102 8.94 12.87 -0.47
C PHE A 102 8.68 14.23 -1.15
N ILE A 103 8.24 15.26 -0.41
CA ILE A 103 7.85 16.56 -0.98
C ILE A 103 9.08 17.42 -1.37
N PRO A 104 9.14 18.01 -2.58
CA PRO A 104 10.21 18.93 -2.96
C PRO A 104 10.19 20.22 -2.11
N ARG A 105 11.38 20.76 -1.82
CA ARG A 105 11.61 22.02 -1.10
C ARG A 105 11.15 23.27 -1.87
N LEU A 106 9.85 23.43 -2.11
CA LEU A 106 9.29 24.58 -2.84
C LEU A 106 8.57 25.61 -1.95
N PHE A 107 8.43 25.36 -0.65
CA PHE A 107 7.74 26.29 0.25
C PHE A 107 8.61 26.69 1.44
N ASN A 108 9.62 27.52 1.17
CA ASN A 108 10.08 28.46 2.18
C ASN A 108 10.73 29.67 1.48
N ASN A 109 10.06 30.83 1.52
CA ASN A 109 10.70 32.13 1.48
C ASN A 109 9.71 33.23 1.91
N GLY A 110 9.93 33.78 3.09
CA GLY A 110 9.52 35.14 3.47
C GLY A 110 8.18 35.29 4.19
N GLY A 111 8.18 35.18 5.52
CA GLY A 111 7.17 35.87 6.33
C GLY A 111 7.37 37.39 6.27
N PRO A 112 6.30 38.20 6.20
CA PRO A 112 5.76 38.89 7.40
C PRO A 112 4.21 39.06 7.32
N THR A 113 3.37 39.35 8.32
CA THR A 113 3.39 39.60 9.77
C THR A 113 1.91 39.65 10.24
N LEU A 114 1.66 39.37 11.53
CA LEU A 114 0.36 39.25 12.22
C LEU A 114 -0.65 40.42 12.14
N ALA A 115 -0.38 41.51 11.42
CA ALA A 115 -1.27 42.68 11.35
C ALA A 115 -2.14 42.74 10.08
N GLY A 116 -1.93 41.85 9.10
CA GLY A 116 -2.72 41.80 7.85
C GLY A 116 -3.91 40.85 7.85
N MET A 117 -4.05 39.98 8.85
CA MET A 117 -5.05 38.89 8.89
C MET A 117 -6.42 39.29 9.43
N GLY A 118 -6.63 40.53 9.88
CA GLY A 118 -7.87 40.93 10.56
C GLY A 118 -9.02 41.43 9.67
N ALA A 119 -8.73 41.90 8.45
CA ALA A 119 -9.72 42.68 7.68
C ALA A 119 -10.34 41.95 6.47
N ILE A 120 -9.83 40.76 6.10
CA ILE A 120 -10.33 39.99 4.94
C ILE A 120 -11.27 38.84 5.38
N PHE A 121 -11.16 38.37 6.62
CA PHE A 121 -11.95 37.24 7.12
C PHE A 121 -13.45 37.50 7.28
N GLY A 122 -13.88 38.77 7.42
CA GLY A 122 -15.30 39.10 7.63
C GLY A 122 -16.17 39.02 6.37
N ILE A 123 -15.61 39.18 5.18
CA ILE A 123 -16.36 39.20 3.92
C ILE A 123 -16.31 37.84 3.22
N PHE A 124 -15.26 37.04 3.47
CA PHE A 124 -15.13 35.70 2.90
C PHE A 124 -16.11 34.67 3.48
N ILE A 125 -16.48 34.80 4.77
CA ILE A 125 -17.39 33.85 5.45
C ILE A 125 -18.84 33.94 4.92
N VAL A 126 -19.29 35.12 4.50
CA VAL A 126 -20.67 35.29 3.99
C VAL A 126 -20.81 34.77 2.55
N VAL A 127 -19.74 34.82 1.74
CA VAL A 127 -19.71 34.22 0.40
C VAL A 127 -19.58 32.69 0.49
N LEU A 128 -18.85 32.17 1.48
CA LEU A 128 -18.73 30.73 1.74
C LEU A 128 -20.03 30.09 2.22
N ALA A 129 -20.85 30.79 3.02
CA ALA A 129 -22.13 30.26 3.51
C ALA A 129 -23.19 30.08 2.41
N ILE A 130 -23.07 30.78 1.27
CA ILE A 130 -23.96 30.62 0.11
C ILE A 130 -23.46 29.50 -0.82
N LEU A 131 -22.18 29.11 -0.71
CA LEU A 131 -21.58 27.99 -1.44
C LEU A 131 -21.62 26.65 -0.68
N SER A 132 -22.11 26.61 0.56
CA SER A 132 -22.32 25.38 1.36
C SER A 132 -23.50 24.50 0.89
N GLY A 133 -23.87 24.60 -0.38
CA GLY A 133 -24.86 23.74 -1.05
C GLY A 133 -24.26 22.72 -2.01
N ALA A 134 -22.93 22.63 -2.12
CA ALA A 134 -22.25 21.60 -2.90
C ALA A 134 -21.36 20.78 -1.97
N ASN A 135 -21.61 19.47 -1.94
CA ASN A 135 -20.89 18.47 -1.18
C ASN A 135 -19.37 18.65 -1.31
N THR A 136 -18.70 18.94 -0.20
CA THR A 136 -17.27 18.66 -0.06
C THR A 136 -17.13 17.16 0.15
N SER A 137 -16.85 16.43 -0.93
CA SER A 137 -16.15 15.16 -0.85
C SER A 137 -14.69 15.47 -0.49
N GLU A 138 -14.29 15.19 0.75
CA GLU A 138 -12.88 15.01 1.08
C GLU A 138 -12.41 13.77 0.30
N SER A 139 -11.51 13.95 -0.66
CA SER A 139 -10.89 12.84 -1.40
C SER A 139 -9.96 12.07 -0.43
N PRO A 140 -10.13 10.75 -0.26
CA PRO A 140 -9.35 9.93 0.66
C PRO A 140 -8.04 9.50 -0.02
N ASN A 141 -7.18 10.47 -0.30
CA ASN A 141 -6.10 10.30 -1.29
C ASN A 141 -4.91 9.43 -0.85
N ASN A 142 -4.96 8.73 0.31
CA ASN A 142 -3.85 7.89 0.81
C ASN A 142 -4.32 6.57 1.48
N SER A 143 -5.57 6.14 1.31
CA SER A 143 -6.07 4.94 2.01
C SER A 143 -5.40 3.65 1.55
N ASN A 144 -5.07 2.77 2.49
CA ASN A 144 -4.71 1.39 2.17
C ASN A 144 -6.00 0.60 1.91
N VAL A 145 -5.88 -0.66 1.48
CA VAL A 145 -7.05 -1.53 1.34
C VAL A 145 -6.85 -2.86 2.04
N VAL A 146 -7.96 -3.47 2.43
CA VAL A 146 -8.03 -4.90 2.75
C VAL A 146 -8.90 -5.59 1.71
N MET A 147 -8.36 -6.64 1.10
CA MET A 147 -9.05 -7.48 0.13
C MET A 147 -9.36 -8.83 0.77
N GLU A 148 -10.65 -9.18 0.88
CA GLU A 148 -11.10 -10.50 1.33
C GLU A 148 -11.30 -11.42 0.11
N ILE A 149 -10.76 -12.62 0.18
CA ILE A 149 -10.69 -13.57 -0.94
C ILE A 149 -11.12 -14.96 -0.46
N THR A 150 -11.86 -15.68 -1.28
CA THR A 150 -12.19 -17.10 -1.08
C THR A 150 -11.59 -17.96 -2.18
N TRP A 151 -11.15 -19.17 -1.82
CA TRP A 151 -10.66 -20.17 -2.77
C TRP A 151 -10.86 -21.59 -2.25
N THR A 152 -10.73 -22.56 -3.15
CA THR A 152 -10.72 -23.99 -2.82
C THR A 152 -9.35 -24.58 -3.16
N ASP A 153 -8.72 -25.25 -2.20
CA ASP A 153 -7.40 -25.87 -2.37
C ASP A 153 -7.45 -27.15 -3.24
N THR A 154 -6.29 -27.75 -3.52
CA THR A 154 -6.19 -29.01 -4.29
C THR A 154 -6.85 -30.21 -3.61
N ASN A 155 -7.16 -30.12 -2.32
CA ASN A 155 -7.85 -31.16 -1.54
C ASN A 155 -9.38 -30.95 -1.50
N ASN A 156 -9.91 -29.93 -2.19
CA ASN A 156 -11.30 -29.50 -2.13
C ASN A 156 -11.72 -28.97 -0.75
N VAL A 157 -10.82 -28.28 -0.06
CA VAL A 157 -11.11 -27.54 1.16
C VAL A 157 -11.26 -26.06 0.82
N ASP A 158 -12.37 -25.47 1.26
CA ASP A 158 -12.64 -24.05 1.09
C ASP A 158 -11.92 -23.23 2.17
N HIS A 159 -11.30 -22.13 1.74
CA HIS A 159 -10.55 -21.21 2.58
C HIS A 159 -11.02 -19.78 2.37
N THR A 160 -10.84 -18.97 3.41
CA THR A 160 -10.99 -17.52 3.35
C THR A 160 -9.66 -16.87 3.72
N GLY A 161 -9.29 -15.82 3.00
CA GLY A 161 -8.09 -15.07 3.31
C GLY A 161 -8.28 -13.57 3.13
N LYS A 162 -7.40 -12.81 3.76
CA LYS A 162 -7.37 -11.35 3.68
C LYS A 162 -5.99 -10.88 3.31
N ILE A 163 -5.90 -9.91 2.42
CA ILE A 163 -4.64 -9.27 2.01
C ILE A 163 -4.76 -7.78 2.29
N TRP A 164 -3.84 -7.24 3.09
CA TRP A 164 -3.71 -5.80 3.29
C TRP A 164 -2.67 -5.25 2.33
N ILE A 165 -3.05 -4.23 1.58
CA ILE A 165 -2.25 -3.65 0.50
C ILE A 165 -1.98 -2.18 0.82
N GLU A 166 -0.70 -1.82 0.82
CA GLU A 166 -0.23 -0.44 0.84
C GLU A 166 0.10 0.01 -0.58
N PHE A 167 -0.18 1.27 -0.92
CA PHE A 167 0.06 1.80 -2.27
C PHE A 167 1.29 2.71 -2.31
N TYR A 168 1.92 2.78 -3.49
CA TYR A 168 3.04 3.68 -3.76
C TYR A 168 2.53 5.05 -4.22
N ASP A 169 1.81 5.76 -3.35
CA ASP A 169 1.11 7.01 -3.69
C ASP A 169 2.02 8.11 -4.26
N ASP A 170 3.28 8.13 -3.85
CA ASP A 170 4.26 9.11 -4.33
C ASP A 170 4.79 8.75 -5.73
N GLU A 171 4.89 7.46 -6.06
CA GLU A 171 5.54 6.98 -7.29
C GLU A 171 4.56 6.56 -8.38
N THR A 172 3.39 6.06 -8.02
CA THR A 172 2.32 5.61 -8.93
C THR A 172 0.94 6.12 -8.49
N PRO A 173 0.76 7.45 -8.34
CA PRO A 173 -0.49 8.03 -7.82
C PRO A 173 -1.71 7.69 -8.66
N MET A 174 -1.60 7.62 -9.99
CA MET A 174 -2.77 7.39 -10.84
C MET A 174 -3.30 5.96 -10.71
N HIS A 175 -2.41 4.97 -10.64
CA HIS A 175 -2.84 3.58 -10.44
C HIS A 175 -3.40 3.34 -9.04
N ALA A 176 -2.78 3.93 -8.01
CA ALA A 176 -3.29 3.83 -6.64
C ALA A 176 -4.70 4.44 -6.51
N GLU A 177 -4.90 5.65 -7.03
CA GLU A 177 -6.20 6.32 -6.98
C GLU A 177 -7.25 5.58 -7.82
N SER A 178 -6.89 5.09 -9.01
CA SER A 178 -7.79 4.28 -9.83
C SER A 178 -8.27 3.02 -9.12
N PHE A 179 -7.35 2.31 -8.45
CA PHE A 179 -7.67 1.11 -7.69
C PHE A 179 -8.62 1.44 -6.54
N ARG A 180 -8.32 2.49 -5.76
CA ARG A 180 -9.19 2.95 -4.67
C ARG A 180 -10.58 3.31 -5.16
N ALA A 181 -10.70 4.10 -6.22
CA ALA A 181 -11.98 4.51 -6.77
C ALA A 181 -12.81 3.31 -7.28
N ASN A 182 -12.16 2.29 -7.86
CA ASN A 182 -12.84 1.05 -8.22
C ASN A 182 -13.28 0.24 -6.98
N ALA A 183 -12.48 0.21 -5.93
CA ALA A 183 -12.81 -0.44 -4.66
C ALA A 183 -13.95 0.28 -3.91
N GLU A 184 -13.93 1.61 -3.80
CA GLU A 184 -15.00 2.42 -3.21
C GLU A 184 -16.34 2.28 -3.94
N ALA A 185 -16.29 1.97 -5.23
CA ALA A 185 -17.46 1.71 -6.06
C ALA A 185 -17.91 0.24 -6.04
N ASP A 186 -17.36 -0.58 -5.13
CA ASP A 186 -17.61 -2.02 -4.96
C ASP A 186 -17.42 -2.81 -6.27
N ARG A 187 -16.58 -2.33 -7.21
CA ARG A 187 -16.44 -2.97 -8.53
C ARG A 187 -15.67 -4.27 -8.46
N TYR A 188 -14.77 -4.41 -7.50
CA TYR A 188 -13.97 -5.63 -7.34
C TYR A 188 -14.73 -6.76 -6.61
N ASP A 189 -15.83 -6.43 -5.94
CA ASP A 189 -16.63 -7.39 -5.18
C ASP A 189 -17.29 -8.42 -6.11
N GLY A 190 -17.11 -9.69 -5.79
CA GLY A 190 -17.57 -10.82 -6.59
C GLY A 190 -16.76 -11.08 -7.87
N THR A 191 -15.68 -10.31 -8.12
CA THR A 191 -14.80 -10.58 -9.27
C THR A 191 -13.89 -11.78 -8.99
N ILE A 192 -13.38 -12.38 -10.05
CA ILE A 192 -12.51 -13.56 -9.96
C ILE A 192 -11.08 -13.26 -10.39
N PHE A 193 -10.14 -14.06 -9.89
CA PHE A 193 -8.82 -14.18 -10.48
C PHE A 193 -8.89 -15.08 -11.72
N HIS A 194 -9.14 -14.48 -12.87
CA HIS A 194 -9.35 -15.17 -14.15
C HIS A 194 -8.05 -15.73 -14.78
N ARG A 195 -6.88 -15.43 -14.20
CA ARG A 195 -5.60 -15.98 -14.64
C ARG A 195 -4.67 -16.19 -13.45
N ILE A 196 -4.36 -17.45 -13.15
CA ILE A 196 -3.44 -17.85 -12.08
C ILE A 196 -2.26 -18.59 -12.71
N VAL A 197 -1.03 -18.20 -12.35
CA VAL A 197 0.20 -18.86 -12.79
C VAL A 197 1.13 -18.94 -11.59
N ASP A 198 1.34 -20.15 -11.09
CA ASP A 198 2.26 -20.43 -10.00
C ASP A 198 3.72 -20.16 -10.39
N GLY A 199 4.48 -19.63 -9.44
CA GLY A 199 5.83 -19.11 -9.62
C GLY A 199 5.88 -17.84 -10.48
N PHE A 200 4.79 -17.08 -10.52
CA PHE A 200 4.70 -15.81 -11.23
C PHE A 200 3.71 -14.81 -10.62
N MET A 201 2.39 -15.02 -10.80
CA MET A 201 1.35 -14.08 -10.33
C MET A 201 -0.09 -14.63 -10.39
N ILE A 202 -0.98 -13.96 -9.67
CA ILE A 202 -2.44 -14.13 -9.76
C ILE A 202 -3.06 -12.83 -10.31
N GLN A 203 -3.82 -12.91 -11.40
CA GLN A 203 -4.41 -11.76 -12.10
C GLN A 203 -5.93 -11.75 -12.00
N GLY A 204 -6.49 -10.59 -11.65
CA GLY A 204 -7.91 -10.35 -11.43
C GLY A 204 -8.33 -8.92 -11.78
N GLY A 205 -9.48 -8.50 -11.25
CA GLY A 205 -9.98 -7.13 -11.40
C GLY A 205 -10.73 -6.84 -12.71
N ASP A 206 -11.08 -7.86 -13.50
CA ASP A 206 -12.00 -7.71 -14.63
C ASP A 206 -13.45 -7.78 -14.14
N PHE A 207 -14.01 -6.63 -13.75
CA PHE A 207 -15.36 -6.49 -13.22
C PHE A 207 -16.46 -6.36 -14.30
N GLU A 208 -16.09 -6.30 -15.58
CA GLU A 208 -17.07 -6.20 -16.67
C GLU A 208 -17.37 -7.58 -17.27
N ASN A 209 -16.31 -8.37 -17.53
CA ASN A 209 -16.43 -9.62 -18.28
C ASN A 209 -15.89 -10.84 -17.53
N GLY A 210 -15.00 -10.65 -16.56
CA GLY A 210 -14.39 -11.74 -15.78
C GLY A 210 -13.49 -12.67 -16.60
N ASP A 211 -13.07 -12.29 -17.80
CA ASP A 211 -12.29 -13.11 -18.73
C ASP A 211 -10.97 -12.47 -19.20
N GLY A 212 -10.68 -11.27 -18.68
CA GLY A 212 -9.49 -10.48 -18.97
C GLY A 212 -9.69 -9.46 -20.10
N THR A 213 -10.90 -9.28 -20.62
CA THR A 213 -11.19 -8.36 -21.73
C THR A 213 -11.80 -7.02 -21.30
N GLY A 214 -12.17 -6.88 -20.03
CA GLY A 214 -12.81 -5.66 -19.49
C GLY A 214 -11.99 -4.91 -18.45
N ALA A 215 -12.73 -4.10 -17.69
CA ALA A 215 -12.33 -3.19 -16.62
C ALA A 215 -11.59 -1.93 -17.06
N HIS A 216 -12.20 -0.80 -16.75
CA HIS A 216 -11.67 0.55 -16.97
C HIS A 216 -11.07 1.15 -15.69
N ALA A 217 -10.39 2.28 -15.83
CA ALA A 217 -9.88 3.03 -14.69
C ALA A 217 -11.02 3.52 -13.78
N GLY A 218 -10.75 3.66 -12.48
CA GLY A 218 -11.70 4.18 -11.50
C GLY A 218 -11.94 5.67 -11.65
N GLU A 219 -10.94 6.41 -12.13
CA GLU A 219 -10.95 7.86 -12.34
C GLU A 219 -10.39 8.23 -13.72
N PHE A 220 -10.69 9.46 -14.16
CA PHE A 220 -10.23 9.96 -15.45
C PHE A 220 -8.90 10.71 -15.33
N PHE A 221 -7.83 10.14 -15.90
CA PHE A 221 -6.47 10.69 -15.86
C PHE A 221 -6.05 11.38 -17.17
N GLY A 222 -7.00 11.83 -17.99
CA GLY A 222 -6.70 12.48 -19.27
C GLY A 222 -6.38 11.49 -20.41
N TYR A 223 -6.56 10.18 -20.20
CA TYR A 223 -6.27 9.15 -21.19
C TYR A 223 -7.50 8.32 -21.54
N CYS A 224 -7.64 8.04 -22.84
CA CYS A 224 -8.77 7.28 -23.38
C CYS A 224 -8.31 6.04 -24.14
N ALA A 225 -9.07 4.95 -23.96
CA ALA A 225 -9.23 3.91 -24.95
C ALA A 225 -9.98 4.51 -26.17
N ASN A 226 -9.27 4.71 -27.27
CA ASN A 226 -9.78 5.29 -28.50
C ASN A 226 -9.83 4.24 -29.61
N SER A 227 -10.63 4.53 -30.62
CA SER A 227 -10.40 3.92 -31.94
C SER A 227 -9.15 4.55 -32.59
N GLN A 228 -8.39 3.75 -33.36
CA GLN A 228 -7.16 4.09 -34.10
C GLN A 228 -7.06 5.57 -34.57
N PRO A 229 -5.86 6.20 -34.58
CA PRO A 229 -4.54 5.57 -34.78
C PRO A 229 -3.66 5.38 -33.53
N SER A 230 -4.07 5.91 -32.38
CA SER A 230 -3.45 5.62 -31.08
C SER A 230 -4.56 5.10 -30.17
N PRO A 231 -4.74 3.77 -30.04
CA PRO A 231 -5.88 3.22 -29.32
C PRO A 231 -5.86 3.57 -27.83
N PHE A 232 -4.73 4.07 -27.32
CA PHE A 232 -4.61 4.59 -25.97
C PHE A 232 -3.77 5.85 -26.02
N SER A 233 -4.37 7.00 -25.73
CA SER A 233 -3.67 8.29 -25.80
C SER A 233 -4.32 9.34 -24.91
N GLU A 234 -3.55 10.37 -24.60
CA GLU A 234 -4.06 11.58 -23.97
C GLU A 234 -5.20 12.16 -24.83
N SER A 235 -6.37 12.36 -24.23
CA SER A 235 -7.60 12.79 -24.88
C SER A 235 -8.70 13.02 -23.84
N ASP A 236 -9.48 14.09 -23.99
CA ASP A 236 -10.67 14.34 -23.15
C ASP A 236 -11.97 13.80 -23.78
N VAL A 237 -11.88 13.15 -24.94
CA VAL A 237 -13.07 12.70 -25.70
C VAL A 237 -13.93 11.71 -24.89
N CYS A 238 -13.29 10.85 -24.10
CA CYS A 238 -13.96 9.89 -23.24
C CYS A 238 -14.18 10.39 -21.82
N GLN A 239 -13.95 11.68 -21.51
CA GLN A 239 -14.07 12.19 -20.13
C GLN A 239 -15.44 11.87 -19.49
N ASN A 240 -16.50 11.78 -20.30
CA ASN A 240 -17.86 11.45 -19.82
C ASN A 240 -18.27 9.99 -20.11
N ASP A 241 -17.33 9.15 -20.53
CA ASP A 241 -17.51 7.75 -20.84
C ASP A 241 -16.45 6.91 -20.14
N MET A 242 -16.78 6.53 -18.92
CA MET A 242 -15.92 5.78 -18.02
C MET A 242 -15.47 4.43 -18.58
N THR A 243 -16.25 3.80 -19.47
CA THR A 243 -15.89 2.51 -20.10
C THR A 243 -14.64 2.60 -20.97
N ASN A 244 -14.21 3.82 -21.32
CA ASN A 244 -13.02 4.09 -22.11
C ASN A 244 -11.90 4.75 -21.30
N TRP A 245 -12.00 4.85 -19.97
CA TRP A 245 -10.92 5.42 -19.15
C TRP A 245 -9.78 4.42 -18.99
N VAL A 246 -8.55 4.90 -19.22
CA VAL A 246 -7.32 4.13 -19.02
C VAL A 246 -6.29 4.95 -18.26
N ILE A 247 -5.28 4.28 -17.73
CA ILE A 247 -4.22 4.85 -16.91
C ILE A 247 -2.92 4.84 -17.73
N PRO A 248 -2.23 5.99 -17.88
CA PRO A 248 -0.90 6.02 -18.48
C PRO A 248 0.14 5.33 -17.59
N ALA A 249 1.23 4.85 -18.20
CA ALA A 249 2.27 4.11 -17.48
C ALA A 249 2.99 4.95 -16.38
N GLU A 250 3.23 4.34 -15.22
CA GLU A 250 3.99 4.91 -14.09
C GLU A 250 5.14 3.96 -13.70
N PHE A 251 6.05 3.70 -14.65
CA PHE A 251 7.13 2.71 -14.44
C PHE A 251 8.18 3.17 -13.43
N GLY A 252 8.81 2.21 -12.73
CA GLY A 252 9.97 2.47 -11.88
C GLY A 252 10.09 1.52 -10.68
N GLN A 253 9.00 0.89 -10.29
CA GLN A 253 8.95 -0.07 -9.18
C GLN A 253 9.26 -1.50 -9.65
N THR A 254 9.66 -2.35 -8.69
CA THR A 254 10.06 -3.74 -8.92
C THR A 254 8.94 -4.73 -8.57
N HIS A 255 8.86 -5.81 -9.33
CA HIS A 255 7.90 -6.90 -9.14
C HIS A 255 8.47 -7.97 -8.21
N GLU A 256 8.85 -7.56 -7.00
CA GLU A 256 9.25 -8.46 -5.91
C GLU A 256 8.03 -9.14 -5.25
N PRO A 257 8.21 -10.22 -4.47
CA PRO A 257 7.11 -10.97 -3.87
C PRO A 257 6.09 -10.17 -3.09
N GLY A 258 4.82 -10.28 -3.43
CA GLY A 258 3.71 -9.53 -2.83
C GLY A 258 3.44 -8.17 -3.47
N THR A 259 4.12 -7.81 -4.55
CA THR A 259 3.80 -6.58 -5.29
C THR A 259 2.42 -6.69 -5.96
N ILE A 260 1.61 -5.62 -5.87
CA ILE A 260 0.44 -5.44 -6.74
C ILE A 260 0.84 -4.56 -7.93
N ALA A 261 0.44 -4.97 -9.13
CA ALA A 261 0.82 -4.31 -10.38
C ALA A 261 -0.30 -4.34 -11.41
N ALA A 262 -0.26 -3.39 -12.35
CA ALA A 262 -1.33 -3.15 -13.31
C ALA A 262 -1.20 -4.07 -14.53
N ALA A 263 -2.28 -4.77 -14.87
CA ALA A 263 -2.36 -5.48 -16.14
C ALA A 263 -2.64 -4.50 -17.28
N ARG A 264 -2.08 -4.78 -18.46
CA ARG A 264 -2.26 -3.95 -19.67
C ARG A 264 -2.23 -4.81 -20.94
N SER A 265 -2.77 -4.24 -22.01
CA SER A 265 -2.54 -4.72 -23.38
C SER A 265 -1.08 -4.47 -23.82
N SER A 266 -0.80 -4.65 -25.11
CA SER A 266 0.52 -4.37 -25.67
C SER A 266 0.95 -2.90 -25.55
N SER A 267 0.00 -1.96 -25.41
CA SER A 267 0.28 -0.53 -25.22
C SER A 267 0.62 -0.22 -23.77
N GLU A 268 1.68 0.54 -23.54
CA GLU A 268 2.12 0.95 -22.19
C GLU A 268 1.04 1.75 -21.44
N ASN A 269 0.28 2.58 -22.16
CA ASN A 269 -0.75 3.47 -21.59
C ASN A 269 -2.17 2.87 -21.61
N SER A 270 -2.30 1.54 -21.53
CA SER A 270 -3.59 0.85 -21.63
C SER A 270 -3.98 0.12 -20.35
N ALA A 271 -3.42 0.49 -19.20
CA ALA A 271 -3.88 -0.07 -17.94
C ALA A 271 -5.31 0.38 -17.67
N GLY A 272 -6.16 -0.52 -17.18
CA GLY A 272 -7.56 -0.25 -16.85
C GLY A 272 -7.80 -0.52 -15.36
N GLY A 273 -8.81 -1.33 -15.06
CA GLY A 273 -9.11 -1.78 -13.69
C GLY A 273 -8.45 -3.11 -13.29
N GLN A 274 -7.88 -3.85 -14.24
CA GLN A 274 -7.24 -5.13 -13.98
C GLN A 274 -5.87 -5.00 -13.30
N PHE A 275 -5.58 -5.92 -12.38
CA PHE A 275 -4.34 -5.97 -11.62
C PHE A 275 -3.87 -7.42 -11.45
N TYR A 276 -2.62 -7.58 -11.01
CA TYR A 276 -2.09 -8.85 -10.56
C TYR A 276 -1.27 -8.70 -9.28
N LEU A 277 -1.23 -9.77 -8.49
CA LEU A 277 -0.41 -9.91 -7.29
C LEU A 277 0.71 -10.91 -7.58
N VAL A 278 1.93 -10.53 -7.25
CA VAL A 278 3.15 -11.33 -7.49
C VAL A 278 3.38 -12.29 -6.32
N ASP A 279 3.67 -13.55 -6.60
CA ASP A 279 3.91 -14.58 -5.59
C ASP A 279 5.36 -14.59 -5.08
N SER A 280 5.72 -15.59 -4.27
CA SER A 280 7.04 -15.72 -3.64
C SER A 280 8.23 -15.83 -4.58
N ASP A 281 8.05 -16.23 -5.84
CA ASP A 281 9.15 -16.35 -6.82
C ASP A 281 9.50 -14.99 -7.46
N GLY A 282 8.56 -14.04 -7.42
CA GLY A 282 8.74 -12.74 -8.03
C GLY A 282 8.52 -12.73 -9.55
N ALA A 283 8.36 -11.53 -10.11
CA ALA A 283 8.09 -11.32 -11.53
C ALA A 283 9.04 -10.27 -12.13
N TYR A 284 10.31 -10.31 -11.73
CA TYR A 284 11.34 -9.29 -12.09
C TYR A 284 11.54 -9.09 -13.60
N ASN A 285 11.14 -10.04 -14.44
CA ASN A 285 11.13 -9.88 -15.90
C ASN A 285 10.12 -8.82 -16.40
N LEU A 286 9.21 -8.36 -15.55
CA LEU A 286 8.24 -7.29 -15.83
C LEU A 286 8.76 -5.90 -15.43
N ASP A 287 9.88 -5.82 -14.72
CA ASP A 287 10.46 -4.56 -14.24
C ASP A 287 10.73 -3.59 -15.40
N GLY A 288 10.33 -2.33 -15.19
CA GLY A 288 10.44 -1.28 -16.20
C GLY A 288 9.50 -1.41 -17.40
N SER A 289 8.63 -2.43 -17.43
CA SER A 289 7.66 -2.66 -18.53
C SER A 289 6.20 -2.66 -18.07
N TYR A 290 5.96 -2.78 -16.76
CA TYR A 290 4.66 -2.78 -16.11
C TYR A 290 4.70 -1.88 -14.87
N THR A 291 3.57 -1.25 -14.56
CA THR A 291 3.43 -0.39 -13.38
C THR A 291 3.16 -1.27 -12.16
N ALA A 292 4.12 -1.37 -11.25
CA ALA A 292 3.91 -1.88 -9.90
C ALA A 292 3.51 -0.71 -8.99
N PHE A 293 2.35 -0.81 -8.33
CA PHE A 293 1.71 0.33 -7.65
C PHE A 293 1.41 0.12 -6.17
N GLY A 294 1.80 -1.03 -5.60
CA GLY A 294 1.70 -1.25 -4.15
C GLY A 294 2.30 -2.58 -3.70
N LYS A 295 2.03 -2.91 -2.43
CA LYS A 295 2.56 -4.09 -1.74
C LYS A 295 1.54 -4.71 -0.79
N ALA A 296 1.38 -6.03 -0.91
CA ALA A 296 0.71 -6.87 0.07
C ALA A 296 1.61 -7.06 1.31
N TYR A 297 1.40 -6.25 2.34
CA TYR A 297 2.29 -6.21 3.52
C TYR A 297 1.81 -7.12 4.67
N ARG A 298 0.56 -7.59 4.64
CA ARG A 298 -0.02 -8.49 5.65
C ARG A 298 -1.05 -9.42 5.03
N GLY A 299 -1.18 -10.61 5.61
CA GLY A 299 -2.15 -11.62 5.22
C GLY A 299 -2.87 -12.25 6.41
N GLU A 300 -3.96 -12.94 6.11
CA GLU A 300 -4.68 -13.84 7.03
C GLU A 300 -5.25 -15.01 6.21
N ILE A 301 -5.23 -16.23 6.75
CA ILE A 301 -5.88 -17.42 6.19
C ILE A 301 -6.68 -18.08 7.29
N ASP A 302 -7.99 -18.26 7.09
CA ASP A 302 -8.93 -18.87 8.04
C ASP A 302 -8.86 -18.27 9.47
N GLY A 303 -8.69 -16.95 9.57
CA GLY A 303 -8.54 -16.26 10.85
C GLY A 303 -7.13 -16.29 11.44
N MET A 304 -6.17 -16.96 10.79
CA MET A 304 -4.78 -17.06 11.24
C MET A 304 -3.91 -16.04 10.51
N SER A 305 -3.25 -15.16 11.26
CA SER A 305 -2.36 -14.13 10.71
C SER A 305 -1.17 -14.74 9.97
N THR A 306 -0.85 -14.16 8.82
CA THR A 306 0.29 -14.52 7.97
C THR A 306 0.82 -13.29 7.21
N SER A 307 1.76 -13.45 6.28
CA SER A 307 2.18 -12.43 5.31
C SER A 307 1.22 -12.37 4.12
N GLY A 308 1.17 -11.23 3.43
CA GLY A 308 0.37 -11.12 2.20
C GLY A 308 0.86 -12.07 1.10
N VAL A 309 2.17 -12.29 1.04
CA VAL A 309 2.82 -13.24 0.12
C VAL A 309 2.33 -14.67 0.35
N GLU A 310 2.23 -15.12 1.60
CA GLU A 310 1.74 -16.47 1.91
C GLU A 310 0.27 -16.68 1.50
N VAL A 311 -0.57 -15.64 1.55
CA VAL A 311 -1.94 -15.71 1.00
C VAL A 311 -1.91 -15.83 -0.53
N ILE A 312 -1.04 -15.06 -1.19
CA ILE A 312 -0.87 -15.10 -2.64
C ILE A 312 -0.36 -16.47 -3.10
N ASP A 313 0.64 -17.05 -2.41
CA ASP A 313 1.16 -18.39 -2.69
C ASP A 313 0.07 -19.46 -2.53
N ALA A 314 -0.72 -19.39 -1.44
CA ALA A 314 -1.82 -20.33 -1.23
C ALA A 314 -2.87 -20.29 -2.37
N ILE A 315 -3.06 -19.11 -2.97
CA ILE A 315 -3.93 -18.91 -4.13
C ILE A 315 -3.23 -19.35 -5.44
N SER A 316 -1.92 -19.14 -5.59
CA SER A 316 -1.20 -19.53 -6.82
C SER A 316 -1.15 -21.05 -6.99
N GLU A 317 -1.13 -21.78 -5.87
CA GLU A 317 -1.06 -23.25 -5.80
C GLU A 317 -2.42 -23.95 -5.98
N VAL A 318 -3.52 -23.23 -6.23
CA VAL A 318 -4.85 -23.84 -6.44
C VAL A 318 -4.86 -24.79 -7.62
N GLY A 319 -5.76 -25.78 -7.57
CA GLY A 319 -5.85 -26.80 -8.61
C GLY A 319 -6.54 -26.29 -9.89
N CYS A 320 -5.83 -26.41 -11.02
CA CYS A 320 -6.30 -26.09 -12.36
C CYS A 320 -6.63 -27.34 -13.18
N GLY A 321 -7.79 -27.32 -13.83
CA GLY A 321 -8.29 -28.39 -14.70
C GLY A 321 -8.68 -29.68 -13.97
N ALA A 322 -9.15 -30.68 -14.71
CA ALA A 322 -9.73 -31.90 -14.15
C ALA A 322 -8.78 -32.73 -13.27
N SER A 323 -7.46 -32.54 -13.43
CA SER A 323 -6.43 -33.22 -12.64
C SER A 323 -5.99 -32.45 -11.39
N GLN A 324 -6.55 -31.26 -11.14
CA GLN A 324 -6.20 -30.39 -10.00
C GLN A 324 -4.69 -30.12 -9.90
N THR A 325 -3.99 -30.09 -11.03
CA THR A 325 -2.58 -29.71 -11.06
C THR A 325 -2.45 -28.22 -10.88
N VAL A 326 -1.36 -27.76 -10.29
CA VAL A 326 -1.07 -26.34 -10.12
C VAL A 326 -1.19 -25.59 -11.46
N CYS A 327 -1.73 -24.38 -11.38
CA CYS A 327 -2.00 -23.52 -12.53
C CYS A 327 -0.72 -23.05 -13.22
N THR A 328 -0.74 -23.02 -14.55
CA THR A 328 0.37 -22.52 -15.36
C THR A 328 -0.15 -21.59 -16.44
N ASP A 329 0.72 -20.90 -17.16
CA ASP A 329 0.27 -20.03 -18.26
C ASP A 329 -0.52 -20.80 -19.36
N SER A 330 -0.23 -22.10 -19.51
CA SER A 330 -0.96 -22.99 -20.42
C SER A 330 -2.29 -23.52 -19.89
N ASN A 331 -2.49 -23.46 -18.56
CA ASN A 331 -3.68 -23.93 -17.86
C ASN A 331 -3.93 -23.03 -16.64
N LYS A 332 -4.43 -21.82 -16.92
CA LYS A 332 -4.47 -20.68 -15.99
C LYS A 332 -5.82 -20.47 -15.29
N LEU A 333 -6.80 -21.33 -15.59
CA LEU A 333 -8.15 -21.25 -15.05
C LEU A 333 -8.28 -22.26 -13.92
N SER A 334 -8.44 -21.77 -12.69
CA SER A 334 -8.66 -22.61 -11.52
C SER A 334 -9.94 -23.43 -11.69
N THR A 335 -9.95 -24.63 -11.10
CA THR A 335 -11.11 -25.53 -11.19
C THR A 335 -12.31 -24.96 -10.43
N PHE A 336 -12.02 -24.37 -9.27
CA PHE A 336 -12.96 -23.58 -8.49
C PHE A 336 -12.55 -22.12 -8.58
N PRO A 337 -13.47 -21.18 -8.84
CA PRO A 337 -13.13 -19.77 -8.93
C PRO A 337 -12.52 -19.26 -7.63
N VAL A 338 -11.39 -18.56 -7.75
CA VAL A 338 -10.85 -17.73 -6.67
C VAL A 338 -11.56 -16.39 -6.76
N THR A 339 -12.28 -16.00 -5.72
CA THR A 339 -13.23 -14.87 -5.75
C THR A 339 -12.82 -13.81 -4.75
N VAL A 340 -12.85 -12.55 -5.17
CA VAL A 340 -12.75 -11.39 -4.28
C VAL A 340 -14.12 -11.17 -3.66
N GLU A 341 -14.25 -11.35 -2.35
CA GLU A 341 -15.52 -11.14 -1.63
C GLU A 341 -15.76 -9.65 -1.40
N SER A 342 -14.72 -8.91 -1.00
CA SER A 342 -14.77 -7.47 -0.83
C SER A 342 -13.40 -6.80 -0.95
N VAL A 343 -13.38 -5.52 -1.32
CA VAL A 343 -12.21 -4.64 -1.20
C VAL A 343 -12.58 -3.39 -0.42
N GLU A 344 -12.20 -3.34 0.86
CA GLU A 344 -12.54 -2.23 1.73
C GLU A 344 -11.36 -1.27 1.88
N LEU A 345 -11.63 0.04 1.74
CA LEU A 345 -10.66 1.06 2.08
C LEU A 345 -10.48 1.12 3.59
N ILE A 346 -9.23 1.15 4.01
CA ILE A 346 -8.83 1.36 5.39
C ILE A 346 -8.07 2.68 5.46
N ASP A 347 -8.47 3.51 6.42
CA ASP A 347 -7.88 4.82 6.67
C ASP A 347 -6.35 4.68 6.77
N PRO A 348 -5.53 5.54 6.13
CA PRO A 348 -4.09 5.51 6.37
C PRO A 348 -3.73 5.83 7.83
N GLU A 349 -4.68 6.42 8.59
CA GLU A 349 -4.61 6.55 10.05
C GLU A 349 -4.85 5.22 10.81
N GLU A 350 -5.05 4.11 10.10
CA GLU A 350 -4.71 2.74 10.49
C GLU A 350 -3.34 2.36 9.89
N PRO A 351 -2.26 3.00 10.36
CA PRO A 351 -0.97 2.88 9.73
C PRO A 351 -0.44 1.45 9.78
N TRP A 352 0.34 1.04 8.78
CA TRP A 352 1.06 -0.23 8.73
C TRP A 352 1.93 -0.51 9.98
N TYR A 353 2.20 0.51 10.81
CA TYR A 353 2.86 0.41 12.11
C TYR A 353 1.95 0.05 13.29
N LYS A 354 0.63 -0.13 13.08
CA LYS A 354 -0.30 -0.68 14.09
C LYS A 354 -0.01 -2.13 14.50
N PHE A 355 1.03 -2.75 13.95
CA PHE A 355 1.40 -4.12 14.29
C PHE A 355 2.92 -4.23 14.51
N TRP A 356 3.53 -3.18 15.08
CA TRP A 356 4.85 -3.16 15.72
C TRP A 356 4.78 -2.59 17.13
#